data_AF-A0A557XVG0-F1
#
_entry.id   AF-A0A557XVG0-F1
#
_cell.length_a   1.000
_cell.length_b   1.000
_cell.length_c   1.000
_cell.angle_alpha   90.00
_cell.angle_beta   90.00
_cell.angle_gamma   90.00
#
_symmetry.space_group_name_H-M   'P 1'
#
loop_
_entity.id
_entity.type
_entity.pdbx_description
1 polymer ?
#
loop_
_entity_poly.entity_id
_entity_poly.type
_entity_poly.pdbx_seq_one_letter_code
_entity_poly.pdbx_strand_id
1 'polypeptide(L)'
;MRANCLKRDRYRCQLRYPNICRHIAIIADHIQAGSEDTLKNLQSSCEPCHLKKASADGNAAQGHRTSIAVEKPIPRRATPTPKPNKQQQQMPRTIWIGLKPNAGNE
;
A
#
# COMPACT_ATOMS: atom_id res chain seq x y z
N MET A 1 -13.00 -1.43 -19.36
CA MET A 1 -11.79 -1.33 -20.22
C MET A 1 -10.57 -2.07 -19.68
N ARG A 2 -10.22 -1.97 -18.38
CA ARG A 2 -9.02 -2.60 -17.79
C ARG A 2 -8.86 -4.10 -18.05
N ALA A 3 -9.89 -4.91 -17.78
CA ALA A 3 -9.85 -6.35 -18.04
C ALA A 3 -9.68 -6.69 -19.53
N ASN A 4 -10.28 -5.90 -20.43
CA ASN A 4 -10.13 -6.08 -21.88
C ASN A 4 -8.72 -5.71 -22.36
N CYS A 5 -8.06 -4.74 -21.73
CA CYS A 5 -6.65 -4.42 -21.99
C CYS A 5 -5.73 -5.59 -21.63
N LEU A 6 -5.90 -6.17 -20.43
CA LEU A 6 -5.13 -7.36 -20.00
C LEU A 6 -5.35 -8.55 -20.95
N LYS A 7 -6.59 -8.79 -21.37
CA LYS A 7 -6.91 -9.84 -22.34
C LYS A 7 -6.29 -9.59 -23.71
N ARG A 8 -6.39 -8.36 -24.25
CA ARG A 8 -5.77 -7.95 -25.53
C ARG A 8 -4.28 -8.25 -25.54
N ASP A 9 -3.60 -7.91 -24.45
CA ASP A 9 -2.16 -8.08 -24.31
C ASP A 9 -1.75 -9.47 -23.83
N ARG A 10 -2.72 -10.41 -23.74
CA ARG A 10 -2.53 -11.78 -23.27
C ARG A 10 -1.84 -11.86 -21.92
N TYR A 11 -2.16 -10.93 -21.02
CA TYR A 11 -1.56 -10.80 -19.69
C TYR A 11 -0.02 -10.66 -19.75
N ARG A 12 0.51 -10.10 -20.84
CA ARG A 12 1.94 -9.82 -21.00
C ARG A 12 2.25 -8.35 -20.84
N CYS A 13 3.33 -8.06 -20.12
CA CYS A 13 3.83 -6.71 -19.94
C CYS A 13 4.31 -6.14 -21.27
N GLN A 14 3.77 -4.97 -21.62
CA GLN A 14 4.09 -4.23 -22.83
C GLN A 14 5.27 -3.25 -22.63
N LEU A 15 5.46 -2.74 -21.40
CA LEU A 15 6.57 -1.82 -21.08
C LEU A 15 7.96 -2.43 -21.21
N ARG A 16 8.14 -3.69 -20.76
CA ARG A 16 9.38 -4.48 -20.93
C ARG A 16 10.69 -3.76 -20.54
N TYR A 17 10.68 -2.95 -19.47
CA TYR A 17 11.91 -2.31 -19.00
C TYR A 17 12.99 -3.34 -18.66
N PRO A 18 14.26 -3.12 -19.05
CA PRO A 18 15.34 -4.04 -18.78
C PRO A 18 15.57 -4.22 -17.28
N ASN A 19 16.00 -5.43 -16.89
CA ASN A 19 16.39 -5.82 -15.52
C ASN A 19 15.28 -5.84 -14.46
N ILE A 20 14.08 -5.29 -14.73
CA ILE A 20 12.98 -5.23 -13.74
C ILE A 20 11.69 -5.89 -14.21
N CYS A 21 11.54 -6.16 -15.52
CA CYS A 21 10.32 -6.72 -16.08
C CYS A 21 10.11 -8.18 -15.64
N ARG A 22 8.92 -8.49 -15.11
CA ARG A 22 8.50 -9.87 -14.78
C ARG A 22 7.71 -10.55 -15.90
N HIS A 23 7.52 -9.88 -17.04
CA HIS A 23 6.75 -10.33 -18.21
C HIS A 23 5.25 -10.54 -18.01
N ILE A 24 4.79 -10.90 -16.82
CA ILE A 24 3.37 -11.13 -16.49
C ILE A 24 2.74 -9.79 -16.09
N ALA A 25 1.68 -9.39 -16.80
CA ALA A 25 0.94 -8.19 -16.51
C ALA A 25 -0.29 -8.46 -15.64
N ILE A 26 -0.46 -7.61 -14.63
CA ILE A 26 -1.61 -7.62 -13.71
C ILE A 26 -2.26 -6.22 -13.62
N ILE A 27 -1.65 -5.22 -14.25
CA ILE A 27 -2.06 -3.82 -14.19
C ILE A 27 -2.39 -3.36 -15.61
N ALA A 28 -3.50 -2.62 -15.77
CA ALA A 28 -3.79 -1.86 -16.98
C ALA A 28 -3.39 -0.41 -16.72
N ASP A 29 -2.33 0.03 -17.40
CA ASP A 29 -1.64 1.30 -17.22
C ASP A 29 -1.91 2.23 -18.40
N HIS A 30 -2.04 3.53 -18.16
CA HIS A 30 -2.24 4.49 -19.22
C HIS A 30 -0.95 4.69 -20.02
N ILE A 31 -1.04 4.73 -21.35
CA ILE A 31 0.10 5.03 -22.22
C ILE A 31 0.46 6.51 -22.04
N GLN A 32 -0.54 7.39 -22.11
CA GLN A 32 -0.40 8.82 -21.83
C GLN A 32 -1.16 9.16 -20.53
N ALA A 33 -0.47 9.86 -19.62
CA ALA A 33 -1.05 10.33 -18.37
C ALA A 33 -2.05 11.48 -18.63
N GLY A 34 -3.17 11.50 -17.89
CA GLY A 34 -4.17 12.56 -17.96
C GLY A 34 -5.22 12.42 -19.08
N SER A 35 -5.16 11.36 -19.88
CA SER A 35 -6.16 11.07 -20.91
C SER A 35 -7.15 9.97 -20.50
N GLU A 36 -8.18 9.80 -21.33
CA GLU A 36 -9.34 8.94 -21.06
C GLU A 36 -8.98 7.46 -20.81
N ASP A 37 -9.84 6.78 -20.04
CA ASP A 37 -9.83 5.33 -19.75
C ASP A 37 -10.21 4.46 -20.98
N THR A 38 -9.80 4.86 -22.18
CA THR A 38 -10.08 4.13 -23.42
C THR A 38 -9.10 2.98 -23.63
N LEU A 39 -9.56 1.90 -24.28
CA LEU A 39 -8.71 0.73 -24.54
C LEU A 39 -7.48 1.05 -25.41
N LYS A 40 -7.55 2.11 -26.23
CA LYS A 40 -6.42 2.58 -27.04
C LYS A 40 -5.33 3.24 -26.20
N ASN A 41 -5.71 3.94 -25.13
CA ASN A 41 -4.76 4.60 -24.22
C ASN A 41 -4.34 3.69 -23.05
N LEU A 42 -4.76 2.42 -23.01
CA LEU A 42 -4.34 1.47 -21.99
C LEU A 42 -3.34 0.46 -22.55
N GLN A 43 -2.35 0.09 -21.73
CA GLN A 43 -1.40 -0.98 -21.97
C GLN A 43 -1.23 -1.85 -20.71
N SER A 44 -0.98 -3.14 -20.90
CA SER A 44 -0.78 -4.06 -19.79
C SER A 44 0.64 -3.98 -19.25
N SER A 45 0.80 -3.87 -17.94
CA SER A 45 2.08 -3.75 -17.26
C SER A 45 2.21 -4.71 -16.09
N CYS A 46 3.45 -5.16 -15.84
CA CYS A 46 3.80 -5.81 -14.59
C CYS A 46 4.04 -4.73 -13.53
N GLU A 47 3.83 -5.09 -12.26
CA GLU A 47 4.02 -4.19 -11.11
C GLU A 47 5.36 -3.43 -11.12
N PRO A 48 6.55 -4.05 -11.28
CA PRO A 48 7.80 -3.31 -11.25
C PRO A 48 7.94 -2.32 -12.42
N CYS A 49 7.46 -2.69 -13.62
CA CYS A 49 7.47 -1.75 -14.74
C CYS A 49 6.50 -0.60 -14.53
N HIS A 50 5.31 -0.86 -13.98
CA HIS A 50 4.32 0.17 -13.68
C HIS A 50 4.87 1.19 -12.68
N LEU A 51 5.48 0.74 -11.58
CA LEU A 51 6.07 1.62 -10.57
C LEU A 51 7.17 2.52 -11.17
N LYS A 52 8.04 1.95 -12.02
CA LYS A 52 9.08 2.73 -12.71
C LYS A 52 8.47 3.81 -13.62
N LYS A 53 7.46 3.47 -14.41
CA LYS A 53 6.76 4.43 -15.27
C LYS A 53 6.06 5.51 -14.45
N ALA A 54 5.29 5.13 -13.43
CA ALA A 54 4.59 6.08 -12.56
C ALA A 54 5.56 7.08 -11.90
N SER A 55 6.75 6.62 -11.50
CA SER A 55 7.79 7.52 -10.99
C SER A 55 8.31 8.49 -12.06
N ALA A 56 8.51 8.03 -13.30
CA ALA A 56 8.94 8.89 -14.40
C ALA A 56 7.86 9.91 -14.78
N ASP A 57 6.60 9.48 -14.86
CA ASP A 57 5.45 10.34 -15.14
C ASP A 57 5.27 11.41 -14.05
N GLY A 58 5.43 11.03 -12.77
CA GLY A 58 5.39 11.94 -11.65
C GLY A 58 6.50 12.99 -11.67
N ASN A 59 7.73 12.59 -12.03
CA ASN A 59 8.86 13.51 -12.17
C ASN A 59 8.68 14.46 -13.36
N ALA A 60 8.18 13.96 -14.50
CA ALA A 60 7.87 14.80 -15.65
C ALA A 60 6.80 15.84 -15.30
N ALA A 61 5.76 15.45 -14.57
CA ALA A 61 4.74 16.38 -14.07
C ALA A 61 5.30 17.42 -13.08
N GLN A 62 6.32 17.08 -12.28
CA GLN A 62 7.00 18.03 -11.39
C GLN A 62 7.91 19.01 -12.16
N GLY A 63 8.59 18.56 -13.23
CA GLY A 63 9.42 19.43 -14.07
C GLY A 63 8.64 20.53 -14.79
N HIS A 64 7.35 20.29 -15.08
CA HIS A 64 6.42 21.30 -15.63
C HIS A 64 5.70 22.13 -14.56
N ARG A 65 5.84 21.78 -13.27
CA ARG A 65 5.40 22.64 -12.17
C ARG A 65 6.52 23.62 -11.87
N THR A 66 6.57 24.72 -12.62
CA THR A 66 7.17 25.95 -12.10
C THR A 66 6.57 26.19 -10.71
N SER A 67 7.43 26.05 -9.70
CA SER A 67 7.25 26.34 -8.28
C SER A 67 5.90 26.94 -7.89
N ILE A 68 4.86 26.11 -7.76
CA ILE A 68 3.93 26.29 -6.65
C ILE A 68 4.57 25.48 -5.54
N ALA A 69 5.26 26.19 -4.63
CA ALA A 69 5.84 25.60 -3.45
C ALA A 69 4.70 25.00 -2.59
N VAL A 70 4.30 23.79 -2.91
CA VAL A 70 3.58 22.94 -1.96
C VAL A 70 4.65 22.54 -0.97
N GLU A 71 4.57 23.09 0.25
CA GLU A 71 5.40 22.65 1.36
C GLU A 71 5.42 21.12 1.39
N LYS A 72 6.62 20.57 1.22
CA LYS A 72 6.88 19.14 1.32
C LYS A 72 6.28 18.69 2.66
N PRO A 73 5.34 17.72 2.71
CA PRO A 73 4.85 17.24 3.99
C PRO A 73 6.06 16.76 4.78
N ILE A 74 6.31 17.41 5.91
CA ILE A 74 7.37 17.08 6.84
C ILE A 74 7.26 15.57 7.11
N PRO A 75 8.32 14.77 7.00
CA PRO A 75 8.24 13.37 7.40
C PRO A 75 7.82 13.36 8.87
N ARG A 76 6.57 12.97 9.16
CA ARG A 76 6.13 12.73 10.53
C ARG A 76 7.03 11.63 11.06
N ARG A 77 7.96 12.00 11.94
CA ARG A 77 8.81 11.09 12.71
C ARG A 77 7.87 10.03 13.28
N ALA A 78 8.03 8.77 12.85
CA ALA A 78 7.23 7.67 13.34
C ALA A 78 7.30 7.68 14.87
N THR A 79 6.15 7.84 15.53
CA THR A 79 6.06 7.65 16.97
C THR A 79 6.44 6.20 17.26
N PRO A 80 7.43 5.92 18.12
CA PRO A 80 7.72 4.56 18.51
C PRO A 80 6.49 4.02 19.24
N THR A 81 5.94 2.92 18.74
CA THR A 81 4.89 2.18 19.43
C THR A 81 5.39 1.72 20.80
N PRO A 82 4.63 1.89 21.88
CA PRO A 82 5.06 1.43 23.20
C PRO A 82 5.11 -0.10 23.20
N LYS A 83 6.27 -0.66 23.59
CA LYS A 83 6.45 -2.10 23.80
C LYS A 83 5.59 -2.53 25.01
N PRO A 84 4.90 -3.69 24.96
CA PRO A 84 4.12 -4.16 26.10
C PRO A 84 5.01 -4.40 27.32
N ASN A 85 4.52 -3.95 28.48
CA ASN A 85 5.21 -3.97 29.77
C ASN A 85 5.45 -5.42 30.26
N LYS A 86 6.69 -5.75 30.63
CA LYS A 86 7.13 -7.07 31.15
C LYS A 86 6.68 -7.34 32.60
N GLN A 87 5.56 -6.79 33.05
CA GLN A 87 5.00 -7.04 34.39
C GLN A 87 3.86 -8.06 34.40
N GLN A 88 3.57 -8.66 33.25
CA GLN A 88 2.62 -9.77 33.15
C GLN A 88 3.37 -11.10 33.09
N GLN A 89 4.14 -11.41 34.14
CA GLN A 89 4.76 -12.72 34.36
C GLN A 89 5.34 -12.77 35.78
N GLN A 90 4.46 -12.98 36.77
CA GLN A 90 4.78 -13.64 38.04
C GLN A 90 3.50 -13.82 38.86
N MET A 91 2.92 -15.02 38.77
CA MET A 91 1.99 -15.53 39.78
C MET A 91 2.81 -16.47 40.66
N PRO A 92 2.77 -16.32 42.00
CA PRO A 92 3.00 -17.46 42.87
C PRO A 92 1.69 -17.95 43.48
N ARG A 93 1.64 -19.28 43.55
CA ARG A 93 0.58 -20.16 44.04
C ARG A 93 0.55 -20.12 45.58
N THR A 94 -0.65 -20.29 46.16
CA THR A 94 -1.03 -20.87 47.49
C THR A 94 -2.30 -20.13 47.98
N ILE A 95 -3.53 -20.64 47.80
CA ILE A 95 -4.28 -21.74 48.47
C ILE A 95 -4.93 -21.31 49.80
N TRP A 96 -6.28 -21.20 49.74
CA TRP A 96 -7.37 -21.44 50.72
C TRP A 96 -7.32 -20.68 52.05
N ILE A 97 -8.40 -20.12 52.62
CA ILE A 97 -9.67 -20.71 53.12
C ILE A 97 -10.64 -19.51 53.33
N GLY A 98 -11.86 -19.46 52.81
CA GLY A 98 -13.04 -20.12 53.37
C GLY A 98 -13.94 -19.14 54.15
N LEU A 99 -15.06 -18.70 53.56
CA LEU A 99 -16.43 -18.64 54.12
C LEU A 99 -17.35 -17.75 53.23
N LYS A 100 -18.36 -18.38 52.62
CA LYS A 100 -19.66 -17.81 52.23
C LYS A 100 -20.69 -18.21 53.34
N PRO A 101 -22.00 -17.84 53.35
CA PRO A 101 -22.80 -16.92 52.52
C PRO A 101 -23.82 -16.01 53.30
N ASN A 102 -24.55 -15.17 52.54
CA ASN A 102 -25.97 -14.73 52.63
C ASN A 102 -26.61 -14.07 53.87
N ALA A 103 -27.22 -12.89 53.64
CA ALA A 103 -28.57 -12.41 54.01
C ALA A 103 -28.54 -10.88 53.79
N GLY A 104 -29.47 -10.15 53.19
CA GLY A 104 -30.92 -10.21 53.12
C GLY A 104 -31.38 -8.73 52.97
N ASN A 105 -32.35 -8.50 52.09
CA ASN A 105 -33.35 -7.43 52.07
C ASN A 105 -33.28 -6.30 53.12
N GLU A 106 -33.33 -5.05 52.65
CA GLU A 106 -34.36 -4.03 52.98
C GLU A 106 -34.25 -2.80 52.04
#